data_AF-A0A7S1FB43-F1
#
_entry.id   AF-A0A7S1FB43-F1
#
_cell.length_a   1.000
_cell.length_b   1.000
_cell.length_c   1.000
_cell.angle_alpha   90.00
_cell.angle_beta   90.00
_cell.angle_gamma   90.00
#
_symmetry.space_group_name_H-M   'P 1'
#
loop_
_entity.id
_entity.type
_entity.pdbx_description
1 polymer ?
#
loop_
_entity_poly.entity_id
_entity_poly.type
_entity_poly.pdbx_seq_one_letter_code
_entity_poly.pdbx_strand_id
1 'polypeptide(L)'
;IRLLSTSAQTRLPRDRQEMQRDFDRFLRIFRREVKDSKGKGGMARQEFYHCWFWALLFAQRVLGNQHLASQLTLEAAHAVKPLESGEVFLYWLGQPQANMVNQTDIDAYFSTFDSNVAWIEAEALAGRIAMNESDTVGGPELLASPPTFYFSFYGGNRREEAVSVARALRALAPRTLVSRAAHAGSLVAGRSTRQQYPTASGFHLEACIRAKPKIGFFAGLDENHAVTTATNWMLTGLAKGGRFDLFLLMLTAAGRAEEANVNQTLADIAEVVQVPRNIAAARIFIAGLGLDALVFSEMALDPVRYALGFSRLAPVQAFAVLGHPISPGLGDVSMDYAISSEAFESRAVARTHYSEELVLLPGLPPIKESLLLPPRLRTRDHLFNETGLGWLSSVVG
;
A
#
# COMPACT_ATOMS: atom_id res chain seq x y z
N ILE A 1 9.39 -28.69 -11.36
CA ILE A 1 10.02 -27.86 -10.32
C ILE A 1 11.46 -27.49 -10.69
N ARG A 2 12.45 -28.39 -10.68
CA ARG A 2 13.86 -28.04 -11.07
C ARG A 2 13.97 -27.28 -12.40
N LEU A 3 13.28 -27.74 -13.45
CA LEU A 3 13.25 -27.05 -14.75
C LEU A 3 12.65 -25.63 -14.67
N LEU A 4 11.53 -25.47 -13.95
CA LEU A 4 10.86 -24.18 -13.78
C LEU A 4 11.67 -23.22 -12.90
N SER A 5 12.31 -23.72 -11.83
CA SER A 5 13.12 -22.90 -10.93
C SER A 5 14.39 -22.41 -11.63
N THR A 6 15.08 -23.27 -12.40
CA THR A 6 16.27 -22.87 -13.14
C THR A 6 15.92 -21.84 -14.22
N SER A 7 14.86 -22.06 -15.02
CA SER A 7 14.43 -21.12 -16.06
C SER A 7 13.80 -19.83 -15.54
N ALA A 8 13.21 -19.83 -14.34
CA ALA A 8 12.71 -18.60 -13.71
C ALA A 8 13.83 -17.76 -13.09
N GLN A 9 14.89 -18.41 -12.58
CA GLN A 9 16.04 -17.73 -11.98
C GLN A 9 17.07 -17.25 -13.00
N THR A 10 17.22 -17.98 -14.11
CA THR A 10 18.14 -17.64 -15.18
C THR A 10 17.31 -17.26 -16.41
N ARG A 11 17.45 -16.02 -16.92
CA ARG A 11 16.86 -15.57 -18.20
C ARG A 11 17.48 -16.34 -19.37
N LEU A 12 17.30 -17.66 -19.41
CA LEU A 12 17.90 -18.52 -20.41
C LEU A 12 17.26 -18.24 -21.77
N PRO A 13 18.05 -18.14 -22.84
CA PRO A 13 17.54 -17.97 -24.20
C PRO A 13 17.01 -19.31 -24.70
N ARG A 14 15.81 -19.69 -24.25
CA ARG A 14 15.02 -20.76 -24.89
C ARG A 14 13.92 -20.13 -25.74
N ASP A 15 13.47 -20.86 -26.76
CA ASP A 15 12.31 -20.48 -27.55
C ASP A 15 11.08 -20.35 -26.63
N ARG A 16 10.43 -19.17 -26.65
CA ARG A 16 9.23 -18.88 -25.85
C ARG A 16 8.11 -19.88 -26.13
N GLN A 17 8.01 -20.40 -27.36
CA GLN A 17 7.02 -21.41 -27.72
C GLN A 17 7.30 -22.79 -27.10
N GLU A 18 8.58 -23.17 -26.97
CA GLU A 18 8.98 -24.40 -26.31
C GLU A 18 8.73 -24.29 -24.80
N MET A 19 9.10 -23.16 -24.19
CA MET A 19 8.81 -22.88 -22.78
C MET A 19 7.32 -22.88 -22.46
N GLN A 20 6.49 -22.31 -23.34
CA GLN A 20 5.03 -22.36 -23.20
C GLN A 20 4.53 -23.81 -23.24
N ARG A 21 5.00 -24.63 -24.19
CA ARG A 21 4.59 -26.05 -24.31
C ARG A 21 4.96 -26.87 -23.07
N ASP A 22 6.17 -26.69 -22.55
CA ASP A 22 6.62 -27.34 -21.32
C ASP A 22 5.80 -26.90 -20.11
N PHE A 23 5.49 -25.60 -20.04
CA PHE A 23 4.65 -25.04 -18.99
C PHE A 23 3.22 -25.58 -19.04
N ASP A 24 2.61 -25.67 -20.22
CA ASP A 24 1.27 -26.24 -20.41
C ASP A 24 1.24 -27.73 -20.03
N ARG A 25 2.32 -28.47 -20.32
CA ARG A 25 2.47 -29.85 -19.85
C ARG A 25 2.54 -29.93 -18.33
N PHE A 26 3.33 -29.07 -17.70
CA PHE A 26 3.40 -28.97 -16.25
C PHE A 26 2.04 -28.61 -15.64
N LEU A 27 1.34 -27.60 -16.15
CA LEU A 27 0.04 -27.18 -15.65
C LEU A 27 -1.01 -28.30 -15.75
N ARG A 28 -1.01 -29.08 -16.84
CA ARG A 28 -1.91 -30.24 -16.97
C ARG A 28 -1.66 -31.28 -15.88
N ILE A 29 -0.40 -31.59 -15.59
CA ILE A 29 -0.03 -32.53 -14.52
C ILE A 29 -0.42 -31.93 -13.17
N PHE A 30 -0.01 -30.69 -12.89
CA PHE A 30 -0.28 -30.00 -11.64
C PHE A 30 -1.78 -29.93 -11.33
N ARG A 31 -2.61 -29.50 -12.30
CA ARG A 31 -4.07 -29.45 -12.14
C ARG A 31 -4.69 -30.82 -11.88
N ARG A 32 -4.15 -31.88 -12.49
CA ARG A 32 -4.60 -33.26 -12.22
C ARG A 32 -4.29 -33.68 -10.79
N GLU A 33 -3.05 -33.49 -10.34
CA GLU A 33 -2.64 -33.81 -8.97
C GLU A 33 -3.46 -33.02 -7.93
N VAL A 34 -3.71 -31.74 -8.19
CA VAL A 34 -4.58 -30.89 -7.37
C VAL A 34 -6.00 -31.45 -7.31
N LYS A 35 -6.59 -31.83 -8.45
CA LYS A 35 -7.93 -32.41 -8.51
C LYS A 35 -8.02 -33.73 -7.75
N ASP A 36 -7.02 -34.60 -7.92
CA ASP A 36 -6.95 -35.90 -7.25
C ASP A 36 -6.77 -35.75 -5.72
N SER A 37 -6.10 -34.68 -5.28
CA SER A 37 -5.93 -34.37 -3.85
C SER A 37 -7.23 -33.93 -3.16
N LYS A 38 -8.14 -33.23 -3.87
CA LYS A 38 -9.43 -32.79 -3.31
C LYS A 38 -10.29 -33.97 -2.83
N GLY A 39 -10.22 -35.12 -3.52
CA GLY A 39 -10.93 -36.35 -3.12
C GLY A 39 -10.33 -37.07 -1.91
N LYS A 40 -9.15 -36.65 -1.43
CA LYS A 40 -8.36 -37.32 -0.38
C LYS A 40 -8.11 -36.43 0.86
N GLY A 41 -8.87 -35.35 1.03
CA GLY A 41 -8.70 -34.40 2.15
C GLY A 41 -7.88 -33.14 1.82
N GLY A 42 -7.52 -32.96 0.53
CA GLY A 42 -6.75 -31.83 0.03
C GLY A 42 -5.23 -32.07 0.04
N MET A 43 -4.50 -31.36 -0.80
CA MET A 43 -3.03 -31.30 -0.76
C MET A 43 -2.58 -30.52 0.48
N ALA A 44 -1.47 -30.90 1.13
CA ALA A 44 -0.95 -30.13 2.25
C ALA A 44 -0.52 -28.73 1.76
N ARG A 45 -0.83 -27.69 2.54
CA ARG A 45 -0.51 -26.27 2.26
C ARG A 45 0.90 -26.07 1.69
N GLN A 46 1.89 -26.67 2.35
CA GLN A 46 3.30 -26.53 1.99
C GLN A 46 3.66 -27.22 0.65
N GLU A 47 3.05 -28.36 0.36
CA GLU A 47 3.26 -29.09 -0.92
C GLU A 47 2.62 -28.34 -2.08
N PHE A 48 1.41 -27.82 -1.85
CA PHE A 48 0.70 -26.99 -2.81
C PHE A 48 1.52 -25.75 -3.13
N TYR A 49 2.03 -25.03 -2.12
CA TYR A 49 2.83 -23.83 -2.32
C TYR A 49 4.16 -24.08 -3.00
N HIS A 50 4.86 -25.17 -2.66
CA HIS A 50 6.09 -25.50 -3.35
C HIS A 50 5.90 -25.73 -4.85
N CYS A 51 4.78 -26.28 -5.30
CA CYS A 51 4.53 -26.48 -6.72
C CYS A 51 3.95 -25.22 -7.40
N TRP A 52 2.98 -24.59 -6.75
CA TRP A 52 2.22 -23.48 -7.29
C TRP A 52 3.06 -22.20 -7.42
N PHE A 53 3.87 -21.88 -6.41
CA PHE A 53 4.68 -20.66 -6.41
C PHE A 53 5.60 -20.59 -7.64
N TRP A 54 6.20 -21.72 -8.03
CA TRP A 54 7.00 -21.79 -9.25
C TRP A 54 6.15 -21.71 -10.52
N ALA A 55 4.92 -22.22 -10.50
CA ALA A 55 4.00 -22.09 -11.63
C ALA A 55 3.69 -20.61 -11.90
N LEU A 56 3.33 -19.90 -10.84
CA LEU A 56 3.06 -18.46 -10.86
C LEU A 56 4.29 -17.68 -11.32
N LEU A 57 5.44 -17.88 -10.68
CA LEU A 57 6.67 -17.19 -11.04
C LEU A 57 7.08 -17.45 -12.49
N PHE A 58 6.88 -18.66 -13.00
CA PHE A 58 7.19 -18.98 -14.38
C PHE A 58 6.25 -18.23 -15.35
N ALA A 59 4.94 -18.26 -15.10
CA ALA A 59 3.98 -17.48 -15.88
C ALA A 59 4.32 -15.99 -15.90
N GLN A 60 4.71 -15.43 -14.75
CA GLN A 60 5.06 -14.01 -14.62
C GLN A 60 6.43 -13.65 -15.21
N ARG A 61 7.49 -14.34 -14.81
CA ARG A 61 8.89 -13.94 -15.07
C ARG A 61 9.47 -14.52 -16.35
N VAL A 62 9.00 -15.68 -16.77
CA VAL A 62 9.51 -16.38 -17.97
C VAL A 62 8.58 -16.14 -19.15
N LEU A 63 7.29 -16.37 -18.97
CA LEU A 63 6.31 -16.18 -20.05
C LEU A 63 5.86 -14.73 -20.19
N GLY A 64 6.03 -13.89 -19.16
CA GLY A 64 5.50 -12.52 -19.16
C GLY A 64 3.97 -12.46 -19.26
N ASN A 65 3.27 -13.54 -18.87
CA ASN A 65 1.82 -13.67 -19.04
C ASN A 65 1.11 -13.45 -17.69
N GLN A 66 0.76 -12.19 -17.40
CA GLN A 66 0.12 -11.81 -16.14
C GLN A 66 -1.32 -12.30 -16.02
N HIS A 67 -2.02 -12.41 -17.15
CA HIS A 67 -3.36 -12.98 -17.17
C HIS A 67 -3.35 -14.46 -16.73
N LEU A 68 -2.42 -15.25 -17.26
CA LEU A 68 -2.23 -16.64 -16.85
C LEU A 68 -1.81 -16.76 -15.38
N ALA A 69 -0.89 -15.92 -14.92
CA ALA A 69 -0.52 -15.87 -13.50
C ALA A 69 -1.73 -15.57 -12.59
N SER A 70 -2.63 -14.70 -13.06
CA SER A 70 -3.86 -14.36 -12.36
C SER A 70 -4.81 -15.55 -12.26
N GLN A 71 -5.07 -16.22 -13.38
CA GLN A 71 -5.89 -17.43 -13.42
C GLN A 71 -5.32 -18.53 -12.51
N LEU A 72 -4.00 -18.75 -12.54
CA LEU A 72 -3.35 -19.74 -11.69
C LEU A 72 -3.49 -19.43 -10.21
N THR A 73 -3.56 -18.15 -9.83
CA THR A 73 -3.81 -17.77 -8.43
C THR A 73 -5.23 -18.08 -7.99
N LEU A 74 -6.22 -17.74 -8.82
CA LEU A 74 -7.62 -18.05 -8.51
C LEU A 74 -7.83 -19.56 -8.44
N GLU A 75 -7.31 -20.31 -9.42
CA GLU A 75 -7.31 -21.78 -9.42
C GLU A 75 -6.67 -22.37 -8.16
N ALA A 76 -5.55 -21.78 -7.73
CA ALA A 76 -4.85 -22.21 -6.54
C ALA A 76 -5.67 -22.06 -5.29
N ALA A 77 -6.29 -20.92 -5.14
CA ALA A 77 -7.06 -20.70 -3.96
C ALA A 77 -8.38 -21.47 -3.93
N HIS A 78 -8.93 -21.84 -5.10
CA HIS A 78 -9.97 -22.88 -5.17
C HIS A 78 -9.48 -24.25 -4.71
N ALA A 79 -8.17 -24.51 -4.73
CA ALA A 79 -7.57 -25.81 -4.49
C ALA A 79 -7.19 -26.08 -3.04
N VAL A 80 -6.89 -25.04 -2.26
CA VAL A 80 -6.49 -25.15 -0.84
C VAL A 80 -7.68 -24.94 0.09
N LYS A 81 -7.52 -25.27 1.38
CA LYS A 81 -8.57 -25.06 2.39
C LYS A 81 -8.86 -23.55 2.57
N PRO A 82 -10.10 -23.18 2.92
CA PRO A 82 -10.54 -21.79 3.09
C PRO A 82 -9.61 -20.88 3.91
N LEU A 83 -9.09 -21.38 5.03
CA LEU A 83 -8.23 -20.62 5.96
C LEU A 83 -6.77 -20.53 5.51
N GLU A 84 -6.41 -21.27 4.45
CA GLU A 84 -5.04 -21.37 3.96
C GLU A 84 -4.87 -20.61 2.64
N SER A 85 -5.95 -20.34 1.90
CA SER A 85 -5.93 -19.71 0.58
C SER A 85 -5.79 -18.19 0.57
N GLY A 86 -6.13 -17.50 1.67
CA GLY A 86 -6.19 -16.03 1.75
C GLY A 86 -4.87 -15.33 1.39
N GLU A 87 -3.74 -15.79 1.92
CA GLU A 87 -2.42 -15.17 1.73
C GLU A 87 -1.95 -15.12 0.27
N VAL A 88 -2.33 -16.13 -0.50
CA VAL A 88 -1.96 -16.29 -1.91
C VAL A 88 -2.73 -15.33 -2.79
N PHE A 89 -4.01 -15.11 -2.48
CA PHE A 89 -4.80 -14.11 -3.18
C PHE A 89 -4.28 -12.71 -2.97
N LEU A 90 -3.73 -12.44 -1.79
CA LEU A 90 -3.17 -11.13 -1.47
C LEU A 90 -1.86 -10.90 -2.18
N TYR A 91 -1.07 -11.97 -2.30
CA TYR A 91 0.04 -11.97 -3.24
C TYR A 91 -0.45 -11.62 -4.65
N TRP A 92 -1.56 -12.17 -5.13
CA TRP A 92 -2.09 -11.84 -6.46
C TRP A 92 -2.65 -10.41 -6.59
N LEU A 93 -3.50 -9.97 -5.65
CA LEU A 93 -4.03 -8.60 -5.60
C LEU A 93 -2.88 -7.59 -5.55
N GLY A 94 -1.80 -7.92 -4.83
CA GLY A 94 -0.64 -7.06 -4.65
C GLY A 94 0.37 -7.02 -5.80
N GLN A 95 0.18 -7.78 -6.89
CA GLN A 95 1.19 -7.96 -7.93
C GLN A 95 0.77 -7.57 -9.35
N PRO A 96 0.20 -6.38 -9.62
CA PRO A 96 0.48 -5.76 -10.90
C PRO A 96 2.00 -5.51 -10.94
N GLN A 97 2.74 -6.21 -11.79
CA GLN A 97 4.21 -6.12 -11.76
C GLN A 97 4.67 -4.78 -12.35
N ALA A 98 5.69 -4.16 -11.75
CA ALA A 98 6.49 -3.08 -12.35
C ALA A 98 7.00 -3.39 -13.78
N ASN A 99 6.89 -4.65 -14.22
CA ASN A 99 7.36 -5.16 -15.50
C ASN A 99 6.26 -5.34 -16.56
N MET A 100 5.01 -4.92 -16.31
CA MET A 100 4.04 -4.79 -17.41
C MET A 100 4.43 -3.57 -18.25
N VAL A 101 5.09 -3.82 -19.38
CA VAL A 101 5.66 -2.77 -20.25
C VAL A 101 4.83 -2.50 -21.49
N ASN A 102 3.87 -3.35 -21.85
CA ASN A 102 3.01 -3.14 -23.02
C ASN A 102 1.54 -2.98 -22.62
N GLN A 103 0.80 -2.20 -23.41
CA GLN A 103 -0.59 -1.86 -23.15
C GLN A 103 -1.52 -3.09 -23.23
N THR A 104 -1.25 -4.03 -24.13
CA THR A 104 -2.06 -5.24 -24.29
C THR A 104 -2.11 -6.08 -23.02
N ASP A 105 -0.98 -6.25 -22.32
CA ASP A 105 -0.91 -7.01 -21.08
C ASP A 105 -1.62 -6.26 -19.93
N ILE A 106 -1.49 -4.94 -19.90
CA ILE A 106 -2.20 -4.07 -18.94
C ILE A 106 -3.72 -4.21 -19.15
N ASP A 107 -4.18 -4.07 -20.38
CA ASP A 107 -5.60 -4.18 -20.74
C ASP A 107 -6.13 -5.59 -20.45
N ALA A 108 -5.37 -6.63 -20.78
CA ALA A 108 -5.74 -8.01 -20.49
C ALA A 108 -5.87 -8.27 -18.97
N TYR A 109 -4.95 -7.73 -18.16
CA TYR A 109 -5.03 -7.81 -16.70
C TYR A 109 -6.29 -7.11 -16.18
N PHE A 110 -6.48 -5.83 -16.52
CA PHE A 110 -7.61 -5.05 -16.05
C PHE A 110 -8.96 -5.51 -16.60
N SER A 111 -9.02 -6.13 -17.78
CA SER A 111 -10.26 -6.68 -18.36
C SER A 111 -10.93 -7.75 -17.51
N THR A 112 -10.17 -8.42 -16.64
CA THR A 112 -10.68 -9.45 -15.73
C THR A 112 -10.52 -9.07 -14.26
N PHE A 113 -9.94 -7.91 -13.97
CA PHE A 113 -9.62 -7.52 -12.60
C PHE A 113 -10.89 -7.45 -11.74
N ASP A 114 -11.89 -6.70 -12.18
CA ASP A 114 -13.11 -6.49 -11.40
C ASP A 114 -13.88 -7.79 -11.13
N SER A 115 -14.00 -8.68 -12.13
CA SER A 115 -14.67 -9.97 -11.94
C SER A 115 -13.92 -10.88 -10.97
N ASN A 116 -12.58 -10.86 -11.03
CA ASN A 116 -11.74 -11.62 -10.12
C ASN A 116 -11.83 -11.09 -8.69
N VAL A 117 -11.77 -9.77 -8.49
CA VAL A 117 -11.89 -9.14 -7.17
C VAL A 117 -13.30 -9.33 -6.59
N ALA A 118 -14.34 -9.17 -7.40
CA ALA A 118 -15.73 -9.40 -6.98
C ALA A 118 -15.98 -10.86 -6.59
N TRP A 119 -15.38 -11.80 -7.32
CA TRP A 119 -15.43 -13.21 -6.95
C TRP A 119 -14.75 -13.44 -5.59
N ILE A 120 -13.56 -12.87 -5.34
CA ILE A 120 -12.88 -12.96 -4.04
C ILE A 120 -13.77 -12.41 -2.93
N GLU A 121 -14.34 -11.22 -3.11
CA GLU A 121 -15.24 -10.63 -2.14
C GLU A 121 -16.40 -11.59 -1.82
N ALA A 122 -17.05 -12.15 -2.85
CA ALA A 122 -18.18 -13.07 -2.69
C ALA A 122 -17.80 -14.38 -1.96
N GLU A 123 -16.66 -14.96 -2.27
CA GLU A 123 -16.17 -16.18 -1.59
C GLU A 123 -15.80 -15.90 -0.14
N ALA A 124 -15.19 -14.75 0.13
CA ALA A 124 -14.80 -14.34 1.47
C ALA A 124 -16.03 -14.07 2.35
N LEU A 125 -17.01 -13.36 1.81
CA LEU A 125 -18.31 -13.15 2.47
C LEU A 125 -19.06 -14.47 2.74
N ALA A 126 -18.88 -15.47 1.87
CA ALA A 126 -19.45 -16.79 2.06
C ALA A 126 -18.63 -17.69 3.01
N GLY A 127 -17.51 -17.21 3.56
CA GLY A 127 -16.61 -17.96 4.44
C GLY A 127 -15.87 -19.11 3.75
N ARG A 128 -15.85 -19.14 2.41
CA ARG A 128 -15.15 -20.15 1.61
C ARG A 128 -13.67 -19.86 1.45
N ILE A 129 -13.27 -18.62 1.66
CA ILE A 129 -11.87 -18.19 1.75
C ILE A 129 -11.76 -17.18 2.89
N ALA A 130 -10.64 -17.16 3.60
CA ALA A 130 -10.35 -16.17 4.63
C ALA A 130 -8.85 -16.05 4.85
N MET A 131 -8.43 -14.95 5.47
CA MET A 131 -7.08 -14.80 5.95
C MET A 131 -6.91 -15.42 7.33
N ASN A 132 -5.70 -15.85 7.63
CA ASN A 132 -5.37 -16.19 9.00
C ASN A 132 -5.24 -14.91 9.83
N GLU A 133 -6.23 -14.68 10.69
CA GLU A 133 -6.32 -13.52 11.57
C GLU A 133 -5.72 -13.78 12.97
N SER A 134 -4.96 -14.87 13.18
CA SER A 134 -4.36 -15.18 14.49
C SER A 134 -3.41 -14.06 14.93
N ASP A 135 -3.75 -13.42 16.06
CA ASP A 135 -3.25 -12.12 16.55
C ASP A 135 -1.73 -11.99 16.82
N THR A 136 -0.88 -12.98 16.54
CA THR A 136 0.43 -13.09 17.22
C THR A 136 1.69 -13.03 16.37
N VAL A 137 1.64 -12.70 15.07
CA VAL A 137 2.87 -12.36 14.36
C VAL A 137 2.61 -11.16 13.47
N GLY A 138 3.27 -10.04 13.77
CA GLY A 138 3.58 -9.05 12.74
C GLY A 138 4.53 -9.65 11.72
N GLY A 139 4.05 -10.65 10.96
CA GLY A 139 4.72 -11.28 9.84
C GLY A 139 4.19 -10.71 8.53
N PRO A 140 4.90 -10.89 7.41
CA PRO A 140 4.61 -10.32 6.09
C PRO A 140 3.32 -10.82 5.40
N GLU A 141 2.34 -11.32 6.16
CA GLU A 141 1.28 -12.20 5.68
C GLU A 141 -0.08 -11.53 5.53
N LEU A 142 -0.28 -10.31 6.05
CA LEU A 142 -1.51 -9.57 5.69
C LEU A 142 -1.42 -9.05 4.25
N LEU A 143 -0.31 -8.39 3.93
CA LEU A 143 -0.04 -7.81 2.61
C LEU A 143 1.48 -7.74 2.44
N ALA A 144 2.01 -8.27 1.33
CA ALA A 144 3.43 -8.09 0.99
C ALA A 144 3.75 -6.63 0.63
N SER A 145 2.78 -5.94 0.02
CA SER A 145 2.75 -4.50 -0.23
C SER A 145 1.28 -4.06 -0.34
N PRO A 146 0.95 -2.77 -0.14
CA PRO A 146 -0.37 -2.25 -0.48
C PRO A 146 -0.73 -2.55 -1.94
N PRO A 147 -1.89 -3.18 -2.23
CA PRO A 147 -2.19 -3.61 -3.59
C PRO A 147 -2.36 -2.49 -4.61
N THR A 148 -2.72 -1.30 -4.14
CA THR A 148 -2.92 -0.12 -4.98
C THR A 148 -1.61 0.52 -5.44
N PHE A 149 -0.46 0.11 -4.88
CA PHE A 149 0.84 0.72 -5.20
C PHE A 149 1.11 0.78 -6.70
N TYR A 150 0.89 -0.32 -7.41
CA TYR A 150 1.22 -0.37 -8.83
C TYR A 150 0.18 0.29 -9.75
N PHE A 151 -1.02 0.62 -9.24
CA PHE A 151 -2.06 1.25 -10.07
C PHE A 151 -1.63 2.62 -10.61
N SER A 152 -0.81 3.36 -9.86
CA SER A 152 -0.29 4.67 -10.31
C SER A 152 0.65 4.58 -11.52
N PHE A 153 1.18 3.40 -11.82
CA PHE A 153 2.11 3.20 -12.94
C PHE A 153 1.39 2.83 -14.24
N TYR A 154 0.09 2.54 -14.19
CA TYR A 154 -0.72 2.25 -15.36
C TYR A 154 -1.66 3.40 -15.64
N GLY A 155 -1.85 3.73 -16.92
CA GLY A 155 -2.76 4.79 -17.31
C GLY A 155 -4.20 4.53 -16.88
N GLY A 156 -4.96 5.63 -16.76
CA GLY A 156 -6.38 5.62 -16.44
C GLY A 156 -6.69 5.99 -14.99
N ASN A 157 -7.98 6.13 -14.71
CA ASN A 157 -8.50 6.33 -13.36
C ASN A 157 -8.76 4.96 -12.73
N ARG A 158 -8.04 4.64 -11.66
CA ARG A 158 -8.09 3.34 -10.96
C ARG A 158 -8.84 3.37 -9.63
N ARG A 159 -9.70 4.37 -9.44
CA ARG A 159 -10.48 4.57 -8.21
C ARG A 159 -11.36 3.36 -7.90
N GLU A 160 -12.09 2.86 -8.87
CA GLU A 160 -13.03 1.75 -8.66
C GLU A 160 -12.30 0.44 -8.32
N GLU A 161 -11.16 0.19 -8.98
CA GLU A 161 -10.30 -0.94 -8.68
C GLU A 161 -9.72 -0.84 -7.27
N ALA A 162 -9.30 0.35 -6.82
CA ALA A 162 -8.84 0.54 -5.44
C ALA A 162 -9.96 0.26 -4.42
N VAL A 163 -11.18 0.72 -4.70
CA VAL A 163 -12.36 0.49 -3.84
C VAL A 163 -12.75 -1.00 -3.81
N SER A 164 -12.72 -1.70 -4.96
CA SER A 164 -13.05 -3.13 -5.03
C SER A 164 -12.04 -3.97 -4.24
N VAL A 165 -10.75 -3.64 -4.35
CA VAL A 165 -9.68 -4.24 -3.54
C VAL A 165 -9.95 -4.04 -2.05
N ALA A 166 -10.22 -2.81 -1.62
CA ALA A 166 -10.49 -2.53 -0.20
C ALA A 166 -11.68 -3.35 0.32
N ARG A 167 -12.75 -3.50 -0.48
CA ARG A 167 -13.89 -4.35 -0.13
C ARG A 167 -13.49 -5.83 0.03
N ALA A 168 -12.77 -6.37 -0.95
CA ALA A 168 -12.31 -7.76 -0.91
C ALA A 168 -11.41 -8.03 0.31
N LEU A 169 -10.47 -7.12 0.60
CA LEU A 169 -9.60 -7.22 1.77
C LEU A 169 -10.37 -7.22 3.08
N ARG A 170 -11.36 -6.34 3.19
CA ARG A 170 -12.24 -6.27 4.35
C ARG A 170 -13.05 -7.55 4.54
N ALA A 171 -13.51 -8.17 3.45
CA ALA A 171 -14.21 -9.45 3.52
C ALA A 171 -13.27 -10.59 3.92
N LEU A 172 -12.00 -10.53 3.50
CA LEU A 172 -10.97 -11.54 3.75
C LEU A 172 -10.42 -11.52 5.19
N ALA A 173 -10.27 -10.36 5.81
CA ALA A 173 -9.73 -10.18 7.18
C ALA A 173 -10.54 -9.16 8.02
N PRO A 174 -11.84 -9.41 8.26
CA PRO A 174 -12.70 -8.42 8.91
C PRO A 174 -12.31 -8.11 10.35
N ARG A 175 -11.78 -9.08 11.12
CA ARG A 175 -11.45 -8.90 12.55
C ARG A 175 -10.14 -8.10 12.72
N THR A 176 -9.14 -8.35 11.88
CA THR A 176 -7.85 -7.69 11.91
C THR A 176 -7.91 -6.28 11.31
N LEU A 177 -8.63 -6.10 10.18
CA LEU A 177 -8.66 -4.81 9.48
C LEU A 177 -9.67 -3.82 10.06
N VAL A 178 -10.86 -4.29 10.40
CA VAL A 178 -11.98 -3.39 10.71
C VAL A 178 -12.07 -3.16 12.21
N SER A 179 -12.02 -1.90 12.59
CA SER A 179 -12.34 -1.49 13.96
C SER A 179 -12.72 -0.03 14.06
N ARG A 180 -13.29 0.31 15.21
CA ARG A 180 -13.60 1.68 15.55
C ARG A 180 -13.11 1.96 16.96
N ALA A 181 -12.23 2.96 17.11
CA ALA A 181 -11.84 3.47 18.40
C ALA A 181 -13.05 4.12 19.08
N ALA A 182 -13.20 3.92 20.39
CA ALA A 182 -14.36 4.42 21.14
C ALA A 182 -14.52 5.96 21.04
N HIS A 183 -13.41 6.69 21.02
CA HIS A 183 -13.40 8.15 20.90
C HIS A 183 -13.63 8.65 19.46
N ALA A 184 -13.51 7.78 18.44
CA ALA A 184 -13.63 8.16 17.03
C ALA A 184 -15.09 8.36 16.58
N GLY A 185 -16.01 8.60 17.53
CA GLY A 185 -17.42 8.89 17.28
C GLY A 185 -17.68 10.30 16.78
N SER A 186 -16.91 11.31 17.23
CA SER A 186 -17.22 12.72 16.97
C SER A 186 -16.06 13.67 17.25
N LEU A 187 -15.90 14.71 16.43
CA LEU A 187 -14.98 15.84 16.65
C LEU A 187 -15.66 17.02 17.38
N VAL A 188 -17.00 17.10 17.33
CA VAL A 188 -17.83 18.19 17.88
C VAL A 188 -18.98 17.59 18.69
N ALA A 189 -19.14 18.00 19.93
CA ALA A 189 -20.19 17.46 20.80
C ALA A 189 -21.57 17.45 20.12
N GLY A 190 -22.21 16.28 20.06
CA GLY A 190 -23.53 16.09 19.44
C GLY A 190 -23.56 15.84 17.93
N ARG A 191 -22.41 15.70 17.24
CA ARG A 191 -22.32 15.41 15.79
C ARG A 191 -21.59 14.09 15.52
N SER A 192 -22.28 13.03 15.08
CA SER A 192 -21.74 11.66 15.14
C SER A 192 -21.29 11.04 13.81
N THR A 193 -21.37 11.76 12.68
CA THR A 193 -21.17 11.11 11.37
C THR A 193 -20.38 11.93 10.36
N ARG A 194 -19.68 11.19 9.49
CA ARG A 194 -18.99 11.59 8.27
C ARG A 194 -19.81 12.55 7.36
N GLN A 195 -21.13 12.41 7.37
CA GLN A 195 -22.07 13.29 6.64
C GLN A 195 -22.14 14.73 7.15
N GLN A 196 -21.54 15.07 8.30
CA GLN A 196 -21.63 16.41 8.92
C GLN A 196 -20.36 17.26 8.83
N TYR A 197 -19.31 16.77 8.18
CA TYR A 197 -18.10 17.57 7.86
C TYR A 197 -17.82 17.56 6.35
N PRO A 198 -18.79 17.88 5.48
CA PRO A 198 -18.71 17.52 4.07
C PRO A 198 -17.86 18.49 3.23
N THR A 199 -17.23 19.49 3.85
CA THR A 199 -16.24 20.41 3.28
C THR A 199 -15.57 21.19 4.42
N ALA A 200 -14.32 21.61 4.23
CA ALA A 200 -13.63 22.53 5.16
C ALA A 200 -14.39 23.88 5.35
N SER A 201 -15.31 24.24 4.46
CA SER A 201 -16.15 25.43 4.57
C SER A 201 -17.23 25.27 5.65
N GLY A 202 -17.08 26.03 6.74
CA GLY A 202 -18.05 26.10 7.84
C GLY A 202 -17.64 25.35 9.12
N PHE A 203 -16.45 24.74 9.15
CA PHE A 203 -15.87 24.22 10.38
C PHE A 203 -15.09 25.31 11.13
N HIS A 204 -15.38 25.46 12.42
CA HIS A 204 -14.72 26.38 13.33
C HIS A 204 -14.02 25.58 14.41
N LEU A 205 -12.74 25.88 14.69
CA LEU A 205 -11.94 25.15 15.69
C LEU A 205 -12.55 25.26 17.09
N GLU A 206 -13.27 26.36 17.35
CA GLU A 206 -13.99 26.64 18.58
C GLU A 206 -15.14 25.64 18.83
N ALA A 207 -15.59 24.92 17.79
CA ALA A 207 -16.61 23.88 17.92
C ALA A 207 -16.02 22.52 18.34
N CYS A 208 -14.69 22.35 18.33
CA CYS A 208 -14.04 21.11 18.76
C CYS A 208 -14.33 20.82 20.22
N ILE A 209 -14.45 19.53 20.56
CA ILE A 209 -14.57 19.08 21.95
C ILE A 209 -13.36 19.54 22.80
N ARG A 210 -12.18 19.61 22.16
CA ARG A 210 -10.95 20.09 22.80
C ARG A 210 -10.59 21.49 22.32
N ALA A 211 -10.20 22.33 23.28
CA ALA A 211 -9.67 23.67 23.00
C ALA A 211 -8.39 23.63 22.14
N LYS A 212 -7.58 22.58 22.31
CA LYS A 212 -6.38 22.30 21.51
C LYS A 212 -6.50 20.89 20.92
N PRO A 213 -6.99 20.74 19.67
CA PRO A 213 -7.19 19.43 19.07
C PRO A 213 -5.87 18.65 18.93
N LYS A 214 -5.92 17.34 19.17
CA LYS A 214 -4.78 16.41 19.00
C LYS A 214 -4.72 15.90 17.57
N ILE A 215 -3.65 16.19 16.86
CA ILE A 215 -3.46 15.81 15.46
C ILE A 215 -2.28 14.86 15.35
N GLY A 216 -2.54 13.63 14.92
CA GLY A 216 -1.51 12.64 14.63
C GLY A 216 -1.12 12.64 13.17
N PHE A 217 0.18 12.63 12.89
CA PHE A 217 0.75 12.35 11.57
C PHE A 217 1.42 10.99 11.61
N PHE A 218 0.87 10.03 10.88
CA PHE A 218 1.46 8.70 10.76
C PHE A 218 2.42 8.69 9.58
N ALA A 219 3.71 8.83 9.90
CA ALA A 219 4.80 8.86 8.95
C ALA A 219 5.71 7.64 9.10
N GLY A 220 6.67 7.49 8.20
CA GLY A 220 7.38 6.22 8.07
C GLY A 220 8.78 6.20 7.56
N LEU A 221 9.43 7.34 7.47
CA LEU A 221 10.54 7.45 6.55
C LEU A 221 11.63 8.32 7.16
N ASP A 222 12.85 8.07 6.69
CA ASP A 222 14.04 8.80 7.09
C ASP A 222 13.92 10.29 6.76
N GLU A 223 14.80 11.10 7.34
CA GLU A 223 14.88 12.56 7.14
C GLU A 223 15.14 13.00 5.68
N ASN A 224 15.54 12.08 4.80
CA ASN A 224 15.94 12.32 3.42
C ASN A 224 14.93 11.76 2.41
N HIS A 225 13.80 11.24 2.88
CA HIS A 225 12.75 10.71 2.03
C HIS A 225 11.78 11.81 1.56
N ALA A 226 11.28 11.70 0.33
CA ALA A 226 10.36 12.67 -0.28
C ALA A 226 9.07 12.89 0.57
N VAL A 227 8.42 11.80 1.01
CA VAL A 227 7.24 11.87 1.90
C VAL A 227 7.54 12.59 3.23
N THR A 228 8.74 12.43 3.78
CA THR A 228 9.13 13.13 5.01
C THR A 228 9.16 14.64 4.76
N THR A 229 9.64 15.09 3.61
CA THR A 229 9.62 16.52 3.24
C THR A 229 8.20 17.09 3.22
N ALA A 230 7.26 16.36 2.62
CA ALA A 230 5.84 16.75 2.60
C ALA A 230 5.20 16.76 4.00
N THR A 231 5.52 15.76 4.81
CA THR A 231 5.03 15.66 6.20
C THR A 231 5.56 16.82 7.05
N ASN A 232 6.84 17.16 6.91
CA ASN A 232 7.49 18.25 7.64
C ASN A 232 6.84 19.59 7.31
N TRP A 233 6.51 19.82 6.05
CA TRP A 233 5.83 21.03 5.63
C TRP A 233 4.48 21.20 6.34
N MET A 234 3.65 20.15 6.33
CA MET A 234 2.34 20.18 6.99
C MET A 234 2.47 20.36 8.50
N LEU A 235 3.33 19.58 9.15
CA LEU A 235 3.56 19.66 10.60
C LEU A 235 4.09 21.03 11.04
N THR A 236 5.10 21.56 10.36
CA THR A 236 5.67 22.89 10.66
C THR A 236 4.64 23.99 10.42
N GLY A 237 3.80 23.84 9.39
CA GLY A 237 2.68 24.75 9.13
C GLY A 237 1.65 24.75 10.26
N LEU A 238 1.28 23.58 10.78
CA LEU A 238 0.32 23.44 11.88
C LEU A 238 0.88 23.86 13.24
N ALA A 239 2.18 23.67 13.47
CA ALA A 239 2.85 24.08 14.70
C ALA A 239 2.81 25.62 14.90
N LYS A 240 2.72 26.38 13.79
CA LYS A 240 2.62 27.84 13.84
C LYS A 240 1.36 28.27 14.62
N GLY A 241 1.58 29.08 15.65
CA GLY A 241 0.53 29.63 16.50
C GLY A 241 0.04 28.70 17.62
N GLY A 242 0.60 27.49 17.76
CA GLY A 242 0.40 26.66 18.95
C GLY A 242 -1.05 26.21 19.21
N ARG A 243 -1.87 26.08 18.16
CA ARG A 243 -3.30 25.76 18.26
C ARG A 243 -3.63 24.27 18.33
N PHE A 244 -2.63 23.40 18.16
CA PHE A 244 -2.79 21.95 18.06
C PHE A 244 -1.75 21.22 18.90
N ASP A 245 -2.15 20.10 19.49
CA ASP A 245 -1.22 19.14 20.08
C ASP A 245 -0.83 18.14 18.99
N LEU A 246 0.43 18.16 18.58
CA LEU A 246 0.90 17.40 17.43
C LEU A 246 1.59 16.12 17.88
N PHE A 247 1.28 15.01 17.20
CA PHE A 247 1.89 13.71 17.41
C PHE A 247 2.50 13.21 16.10
N LEU A 248 3.74 12.73 16.14
CA LEU A 248 4.40 12.06 15.03
C LEU A 248 4.45 10.56 15.32
N LEU A 249 3.58 9.81 14.63
CA LEU A 249 3.48 8.36 14.79
C LEU A 249 4.42 7.69 13.80
N MET A 250 5.25 6.78 14.28
CA MET A 250 6.23 6.04 13.48
C MET A 250 6.13 4.56 13.77
N LEU A 251 6.25 3.71 12.74
CA LEU A 251 6.29 2.27 12.97
C LEU A 251 7.63 1.88 13.62
N THR A 252 7.56 1.04 14.65
CA THR A 252 8.74 0.44 15.27
C THR A 252 9.55 -0.31 14.21
N ALA A 253 10.87 -0.10 14.18
CA ALA A 253 11.76 -0.78 13.26
C ALA A 253 11.65 -2.32 13.42
N ALA A 254 11.59 -3.04 12.30
CA ALA A 254 11.54 -4.49 12.29
C ALA A 254 12.93 -5.06 12.59
N GLY A 255 13.29 -5.14 13.88
CA GLY A 255 14.51 -5.82 14.35
C GLY A 255 15.83 -5.16 13.94
N ARG A 256 15.82 -3.97 13.35
CA ARG A 256 17.00 -3.13 13.19
C ARG A 256 17.01 -2.12 14.33
N ALA A 257 18.06 -2.15 15.14
CA ALA A 257 18.40 -1.07 16.06
C ALA A 257 18.93 0.15 15.29
N GLU A 258 18.24 0.55 14.22
CA GLU A 258 18.38 1.88 13.68
C GLU A 258 17.37 2.70 14.45
N GLU A 259 17.86 3.48 15.42
CA GLU A 259 17.13 4.64 15.91
C GLU A 259 16.67 5.37 14.65
N ALA A 260 15.35 5.38 14.41
CA ALA A 260 14.83 6.13 13.28
C ALA A 260 15.37 7.54 13.45
N ASN A 261 16.16 8.02 12.50
CA ASN A 261 16.75 9.35 12.58
C ASN A 261 15.63 10.36 12.38
N VAL A 262 14.89 10.60 13.48
CA VAL A 262 13.79 11.55 13.50
C VAL A 262 14.43 12.90 13.35
N ASN A 263 14.02 13.63 12.31
CA ASN A 263 14.45 15.00 12.14
C ASN A 263 14.19 15.77 13.44
N GLN A 264 15.24 16.27 14.09
CA GLN A 264 15.15 16.94 15.39
C GLN A 264 14.11 18.08 15.39
N THR A 265 13.98 18.78 14.26
CA THR A 265 12.97 19.83 14.06
C THR A 265 11.55 19.33 14.30
N LEU A 266 11.25 18.08 13.93
CA LEU A 266 9.94 17.47 14.14
C LEU A 266 9.74 17.05 15.59
N ALA A 267 10.78 16.51 16.22
CA ALA A 267 10.75 16.14 17.62
C ALA A 267 10.53 17.35 18.54
N ASP A 268 10.95 18.54 18.11
CA ASP A 268 10.75 19.79 18.86
C ASP A 268 9.31 20.33 18.76
N ILE A 269 8.55 19.96 17.73
CA ILE A 269 7.20 20.49 17.47
C ILE A 269 6.08 19.46 17.66
N ALA A 270 6.40 18.18 17.78
CA ALA A 270 5.45 17.09 17.93
C ALA A 270 5.95 15.99 18.88
N GLU A 271 5.03 15.39 19.63
CA GLU A 271 5.32 14.22 20.44
C GLU A 271 5.59 13.01 19.53
N VAL A 272 6.80 12.46 19.59
CA VAL A 272 7.21 11.31 18.78
C VAL A 272 6.76 10.01 19.44
N VAL A 273 5.96 9.23 18.71
CA VAL A 273 5.29 8.04 19.22
C VAL A 273 5.65 6.82 18.36
N GLN A 274 6.22 5.80 18.99
CA GLN A 274 6.54 4.52 18.33
C GLN A 274 5.33 3.57 18.38
N VAL A 275 4.85 3.20 17.20
CA VAL A 275 3.69 2.34 16.99
C VAL A 275 4.17 0.93 16.63
N PRO A 276 3.72 -0.13 17.33
CA PRO A 276 4.12 -1.49 17.01
C PRO A 276 3.65 -1.89 15.61
N ARG A 277 4.37 -2.79 14.93
CA ARG A 277 3.96 -3.27 13.59
C ARG A 277 2.79 -4.26 13.61
N ASN A 278 2.50 -4.88 14.75
CA ASN A 278 1.34 -5.76 14.89
C ASN A 278 0.05 -4.93 14.79
N ILE A 279 -0.83 -5.25 13.84
CA ILE A 279 -2.02 -4.44 13.52
C ILE A 279 -2.95 -4.29 14.71
N ALA A 280 -3.23 -5.37 15.44
CA ALA A 280 -4.12 -5.36 16.60
C ALA A 280 -3.55 -4.47 17.72
N ALA A 281 -2.27 -4.64 18.05
CA ALA A 281 -1.58 -3.82 19.04
C ALA A 281 -1.50 -2.36 18.61
N ALA A 282 -1.20 -2.08 17.35
CA ALA A 282 -1.13 -0.73 16.79
C ALA A 282 -2.47 -0.01 16.88
N ARG A 283 -3.57 -0.69 16.56
CA ARG A 283 -4.93 -0.14 16.67
C ARG A 283 -5.23 0.28 18.11
N ILE A 284 -4.97 -0.60 19.07
CA ILE A 284 -5.19 -0.32 20.50
C ILE A 284 -4.34 0.87 20.94
N PHE A 285 -3.06 0.86 20.54
CA PHE A 285 -2.10 1.87 20.93
C PHE A 285 -2.43 3.26 20.36
N ILE A 286 -2.68 3.36 19.05
CA ILE A 286 -3.12 4.61 18.40
C ILE A 286 -4.45 5.09 18.98
N ALA A 287 -5.40 4.17 19.21
CA ALA A 287 -6.67 4.52 19.81
C ALA A 287 -6.52 5.11 21.23
N GLY A 288 -5.53 4.66 21.99
CA GLY A 288 -5.19 5.16 23.32
C GLY A 288 -4.67 6.60 23.35
N LEU A 289 -4.12 7.11 22.24
CA LEU A 289 -3.71 8.51 22.11
C LEU A 289 -4.91 9.47 22.12
N GLY A 290 -6.09 8.96 21.73
CA GLY A 290 -7.33 9.72 21.68
C GLY A 290 -7.26 10.88 20.70
N LEU A 291 -6.73 10.67 19.49
CA LEU A 291 -6.52 11.72 18.49
C LEU A 291 -7.85 12.27 17.98
N ASP A 292 -7.88 13.58 17.68
CA ASP A 292 -9.02 14.25 17.07
C ASP A 292 -8.97 14.17 15.53
N ALA A 293 -7.76 14.16 14.97
CA ALA A 293 -7.51 13.83 13.58
C ALA A 293 -6.25 12.95 13.41
N LEU A 294 -6.28 12.06 12.43
CA LEU A 294 -5.15 11.22 12.03
C LEU A 294 -4.87 11.36 10.54
N VAL A 295 -3.67 11.82 10.20
CA VAL A 295 -3.20 11.99 8.82
C VAL A 295 -2.15 10.92 8.51
N PHE A 296 -2.43 10.04 7.56
CA PHE A 296 -1.46 9.11 7.02
C PHE A 296 -0.61 9.83 5.97
N SER A 297 0.71 9.92 6.15
CA SER A 297 1.55 10.66 5.19
C SER A 297 1.66 9.95 3.83
N GLU A 298 1.44 8.64 3.82
CA GLU A 298 1.37 7.78 2.65
C GLU A 298 0.54 6.53 3.01
N MET A 299 -0.02 5.88 1.99
CA MET A 299 -0.88 4.69 2.17
C MET A 299 -0.52 3.54 1.24
N ALA A 300 0.54 3.68 0.44
CA ALA A 300 0.82 2.74 -0.64
C ALA A 300 2.20 2.07 -0.53
N LEU A 301 3.05 2.50 0.41
CA LEU A 301 4.39 1.97 0.58
C LEU A 301 4.45 0.92 1.70
N ASP A 302 3.79 1.17 2.84
CA ASP A 302 3.82 0.25 3.97
C ASP A 302 2.49 -0.51 4.16
N PRO A 303 2.49 -1.86 4.10
CA PRO A 303 1.28 -2.66 4.25
C PRO A 303 0.62 -2.53 5.62
N VAL A 304 1.38 -2.22 6.69
CA VAL A 304 0.84 -2.01 8.03
C VAL A 304 0.05 -0.70 8.08
N ARG A 305 0.56 0.39 7.48
CA ARG A 305 -0.19 1.67 7.43
C ARG A 305 -1.46 1.52 6.63
N TYR A 306 -1.38 0.86 5.48
CA TYR A 306 -2.56 0.57 4.66
C TYR A 306 -3.60 -0.25 5.44
N ALA A 307 -3.18 -1.32 6.13
CA ALA A 307 -4.04 -2.14 6.97
C ALA A 307 -4.69 -1.33 8.12
N LEU A 308 -3.93 -0.45 8.77
CA LEU A 308 -4.45 0.43 9.83
C LEU A 308 -5.45 1.46 9.30
N GLY A 309 -5.33 1.84 8.03
CA GLY A 309 -6.27 2.71 7.35
C GLY A 309 -7.70 2.17 7.34
N PHE A 310 -7.92 0.86 7.37
CA PHE A 310 -9.26 0.24 7.41
C PHE A 310 -9.99 0.47 8.75
N SER A 311 -9.25 0.84 9.80
CA SER A 311 -9.80 1.13 11.11
C SER A 311 -10.11 2.62 11.25
N ARG A 312 -11.20 2.93 11.94
CA ARG A 312 -11.55 4.29 12.34
C ARG A 312 -10.88 4.60 13.69
N LEU A 313 -9.67 5.13 13.63
CA LEU A 313 -8.80 5.42 14.77
C LEU A 313 -8.91 6.86 15.30
N ALA A 314 -9.45 7.79 14.50
CA ALA A 314 -9.75 9.16 14.91
C ALA A 314 -11.10 9.65 14.31
N PRO A 315 -11.74 10.68 14.90
CA PRO A 315 -12.95 11.30 14.35
C PRO A 315 -12.78 11.84 12.94
N VAL A 316 -11.60 12.33 12.57
CA VAL A 316 -11.23 12.70 11.20
C VAL A 316 -10.02 11.89 10.78
N GLN A 317 -10.08 11.25 9.60
CA GLN A 317 -8.93 10.57 9.02
C GLN A 317 -8.66 11.07 7.61
N ALA A 318 -7.39 11.34 7.31
CA ALA A 318 -6.97 11.75 5.99
C ALA A 318 -5.69 11.05 5.58
N PHE A 319 -5.38 11.05 4.29
CA PHE A 319 -4.06 10.70 3.80
C PHE A 319 -3.49 11.80 2.91
N ALA A 320 -2.17 11.94 2.89
CA ALA A 320 -1.48 12.87 2.00
C ALA A 320 -1.09 12.15 0.69
N VAL A 321 -1.53 12.72 -0.43
CA VAL A 321 -1.23 12.24 -1.80
C VAL A 321 0.23 12.49 -2.17
N LEU A 322 0.90 13.37 -1.43
CA LEU A 322 2.28 13.81 -1.65
C LEU A 322 3.35 12.70 -1.54
N GLY A 323 2.97 11.53 -1.04
CA GLY A 323 3.85 10.36 -1.02
C GLY A 323 3.70 9.47 -2.24
N HIS A 324 2.52 8.89 -2.44
CA HIS A 324 2.20 8.07 -3.60
C HIS A 324 0.85 8.49 -4.17
N PRO A 325 0.75 8.85 -5.47
CA PRO A 325 -0.41 9.55 -6.01
C PRO A 325 -1.53 8.57 -6.42
N ILE A 326 -2.05 7.82 -5.46
CA ILE A 326 -3.14 6.88 -5.68
C ILE A 326 -4.11 6.88 -4.49
N SER A 327 -5.41 6.79 -4.78
CA SER A 327 -6.40 6.55 -3.74
C SER A 327 -6.20 5.15 -3.14
N PRO A 328 -6.25 5.00 -1.80
CA PRO A 328 -6.22 3.68 -1.16
C PRO A 328 -7.56 2.94 -1.28
N GLY A 329 -8.63 3.59 -1.78
CA GLY A 329 -9.96 3.02 -1.91
C GLY A 329 -10.73 2.92 -0.59
N LEU A 330 -10.34 3.71 0.42
CA LEU A 330 -10.86 3.62 1.79
C LEU A 330 -11.93 4.68 2.09
N GLY A 331 -12.34 5.42 1.06
CA GLY A 331 -13.32 6.49 1.08
C GLY A 331 -14.76 6.07 1.35
N ASP A 332 -15.09 4.78 1.51
CA ASP A 332 -16.41 4.34 2.03
C ASP A 332 -16.29 3.57 3.34
N VAL A 333 -15.06 3.43 3.86
CA VAL A 333 -14.74 2.58 5.00
C VAL A 333 -14.41 3.44 6.22
N SER A 334 -13.38 4.27 6.11
CA SER A 334 -12.74 4.86 7.28
C SER A 334 -11.91 6.11 6.98
N MET A 335 -11.53 6.36 5.72
CA MET A 335 -10.70 7.49 5.32
C MET A 335 -11.56 8.63 4.78
N ASP A 336 -11.53 9.82 5.37
CA ASP A 336 -12.43 10.92 5.00
C ASP A 336 -11.87 11.74 3.83
N TYR A 337 -10.60 12.14 3.92
CA TYR A 337 -10.02 13.11 2.99
C TYR A 337 -8.73 12.61 2.33
N ALA A 338 -8.55 13.02 1.06
CA ALA A 338 -7.27 13.02 0.38
C ALA A 338 -6.71 14.45 0.41
N ILE A 339 -5.51 14.65 0.93
CA ILE A 339 -4.84 15.95 0.97
C ILE A 339 -3.82 16.00 -0.16
N SER A 340 -4.04 16.91 -1.11
CA SER A 340 -3.12 17.17 -2.23
C SER A 340 -2.90 18.68 -2.40
N SER A 341 -2.21 19.07 -3.47
CA SER A 341 -1.96 20.46 -3.80
C SER A 341 -2.65 20.84 -5.12
N GLU A 342 -3.16 22.08 -5.19
CA GLU A 342 -3.67 22.66 -6.43
C GLU A 342 -2.63 22.67 -7.57
N ALA A 343 -1.34 22.60 -7.25
CA ALA A 343 -0.26 22.57 -8.22
C ALA A 343 0.01 21.16 -8.79
N PHE A 344 -0.47 20.10 -8.14
CA PHE A 344 -0.32 18.72 -8.61
C PHE A 344 -1.56 18.17 -9.30
N GLU A 345 -2.73 18.70 -8.94
CA GLU A 345 -4.02 18.12 -9.34
C GLU A 345 -4.70 18.93 -10.44
N SER A 346 -5.22 18.22 -11.46
CA SER A 346 -6.12 18.83 -12.44
C SER A 346 -7.48 19.11 -11.78
N ARG A 347 -7.78 20.39 -11.52
CA ARG A 347 -9.05 20.79 -10.89
C ARG A 347 -10.31 20.23 -11.59
N ALA A 348 -10.25 19.99 -12.90
CA ALA A 348 -11.37 19.49 -13.69
C ALA A 348 -11.72 18.03 -13.41
N VAL A 349 -10.72 17.17 -13.14
CA VAL A 349 -10.93 15.71 -13.05
C VAL A 349 -10.41 15.07 -11.77
N ALA A 350 -9.56 15.74 -10.98
CA ALA A 350 -8.89 15.13 -9.83
C ALA A 350 -9.88 14.54 -8.81
N ARG A 351 -11.03 15.17 -8.59
CA ARG A 351 -12.06 14.65 -7.67
C ARG A 351 -12.61 13.29 -8.08
N THR A 352 -12.55 12.91 -9.35
CA THR A 352 -13.01 11.59 -9.81
C THR A 352 -11.99 10.48 -9.57
N HIS A 353 -10.75 10.82 -9.21
CA HIS A 353 -9.65 9.86 -8.98
C HIS A 353 -9.56 9.38 -7.53
N TYR A 354 -10.28 10.01 -6.60
CA TYR A 354 -10.25 9.67 -5.18
C TYR A 354 -11.60 9.12 -4.70
N SER A 355 -11.55 8.06 -3.91
CA SER A 355 -12.72 7.60 -3.17
C SER A 355 -13.05 8.53 -2.00
N GLU A 356 -12.02 9.19 -1.48
CA GLU A 356 -12.04 10.18 -0.40
C GLU A 356 -12.36 11.59 -0.94
N GLU A 357 -12.79 12.50 -0.05
CA GLU A 357 -13.00 13.90 -0.43
C GLU A 357 -11.64 14.60 -0.62
N LEU A 358 -11.40 15.13 -1.82
CA LEU A 358 -10.14 15.79 -2.17
C LEU A 358 -10.07 17.22 -1.62
N VAL A 359 -9.12 17.46 -0.72
CA VAL A 359 -8.73 18.77 -0.18
C VAL A 359 -7.46 19.24 -0.89
N LEU A 360 -7.54 20.40 -1.54
CA LEU A 360 -6.42 21.00 -2.27
C LEU A 360 -5.80 22.15 -1.46
N LEU A 361 -4.55 21.97 -1.07
CA LEU A 361 -3.74 23.03 -0.46
C LEU A 361 -3.23 24.00 -1.54
N PRO A 362 -3.17 25.30 -1.25
CA PRO A 362 -2.62 26.28 -2.18
C PRO A 362 -1.09 26.14 -2.30
N GLY A 363 -0.58 26.24 -3.53
CA GLY A 363 0.87 26.24 -3.80
C GLY A 363 1.55 24.88 -3.65
N LEU A 364 2.86 24.84 -3.87
CA LEU A 364 3.68 23.63 -3.78
C LEU A 364 4.19 23.40 -2.35
N PRO A 365 4.39 22.13 -1.93
CA PRO A 365 5.23 21.85 -0.78
C PRO A 365 6.61 22.49 -0.98
N PRO A 366 7.19 23.13 0.05
CA PRO A 366 8.49 23.77 -0.05
C PRO A 366 9.56 22.72 -0.35
N ILE A 367 10.41 23.02 -1.33
CA ILE A 367 11.61 22.23 -1.61
C ILE A 367 12.59 22.51 -0.46
N LYS A 368 13.13 21.44 0.16
CA LYS A 368 14.13 21.55 1.22
C LYS A 368 15.34 22.32 0.67
N GLU A 369 15.74 23.42 1.31
CA GLU A 369 16.90 24.24 0.87
C GLU A 369 18.20 23.43 0.83
N SER A 370 18.31 22.30 1.54
CA SER A 370 19.47 21.40 1.44
C SER A 370 19.58 20.66 0.09
N LEU A 371 18.56 20.75 -0.77
CA LEU A 371 18.61 20.32 -2.18
C LEU A 371 19.12 21.43 -3.11
N LEU A 372 19.38 22.64 -2.58
CA LEU A 372 20.14 23.65 -3.30
C LEU A 372 21.51 23.05 -3.62
N LEU A 373 21.93 23.23 -4.87
CA LEU A 373 23.15 22.66 -5.43
C LEU A 373 24.31 22.78 -4.43
N PRO A 374 25.18 21.75 -4.31
CA PRO A 374 26.36 21.88 -3.49
C PRO A 374 27.11 23.17 -3.88
N PRO A 375 27.68 23.91 -2.92
CA PRO A 375 28.30 25.21 -3.18
C PRO A 375 29.41 25.17 -4.23
N ARG A 376 29.92 23.96 -4.54
CA ARG A 376 30.64 23.66 -5.77
C ARG A 376 30.05 22.42 -6.42
N LEU A 377 29.58 22.59 -7.66
CA LEU A 377 29.32 21.45 -8.54
C LEU A 377 30.66 20.76 -8.83
N ARG A 378 30.70 19.43 -8.68
CA ARG A 378 31.85 18.64 -9.10
C ARG A 378 32.03 18.82 -10.60
N THR A 379 33.28 18.96 -11.06
CA THR A 379 33.56 19.01 -12.50
C THR A 379 33.22 17.66 -13.14
N ARG A 380 32.97 17.66 -14.44
CA ARG A 380 32.73 16.43 -15.21
C ARG A 380 33.84 15.40 -14.95
N ASP A 381 35.10 15.84 -14.98
CA ASP A 381 36.27 14.99 -14.76
C ASP A 381 36.28 14.34 -13.37
N HIS A 382 35.81 15.05 -12.35
CA HIS A 382 35.73 14.54 -10.99
C HIS A 382 34.70 13.39 -10.89
N LEU A 383 33.57 13.51 -11.60
CA LEU A 383 32.53 12.47 -11.63
C LEU A 383 32.96 11.22 -12.42
N PHE A 384 33.74 11.40 -13.51
CA PHE A 384 34.29 10.27 -14.28
C PHE A 384 35.34 9.48 -13.51
N ASN A 385 36.16 10.16 -12.69
CA ASN A 385 37.22 9.50 -11.92
C ASN A 385 36.69 8.70 -10.71
N GLU A 386 35.64 9.17 -10.02
CA GLU A 386 35.05 8.44 -8.89
C GLU A 386 34.22 7.21 -9.30
N THR A 387 33.64 7.22 -10.51
CA THR A 387 32.82 6.10 -11.01
C THR A 387 33.66 4.96 -11.60
N GLY A 388 34.99 5.08 -11.62
CA GLY A 388 35.89 4.14 -12.30
C GLY A 388 35.77 4.18 -13.83
N LEU A 389 35.09 5.20 -14.38
CA LEU A 389 34.83 5.39 -15.81
C LEU A 389 35.74 6.47 -16.43
N GLY A 390 36.84 6.83 -15.77
CA GLY A 390 37.80 7.83 -16.22
C GLY A 390 38.37 7.57 -17.63
N TRP A 391 38.44 6.31 -18.06
CA TRP A 391 38.85 5.91 -19.42
C TRP A 391 37.92 6.34 -20.56
N LEU A 392 36.67 6.73 -20.27
CA LEU A 392 35.72 7.21 -21.29
C LEU A 392 35.95 8.67 -21.66
N SER A 393 36.62 9.45 -20.80
CA SER A 393 36.93 10.85 -21.10
C SER A 393 37.91 10.99 -22.27
N SER A 394 38.80 10.00 -22.47
CA SER A 394 39.75 9.96 -23.59
C SER A 394 39.16 9.50 -24.92
N VAL A 395 37.91 9.00 -24.95
CA VAL A 395 37.26 8.47 -26.16
C VAL A 395 36.36 9.49 -26.84
N VAL A 396 35.96 10.56 -26.13
CA VAL A 396 35.05 11.60 -26.61
C VAL A 396 35.76 12.95 -26.83
N GLY A 397 37.09 12.97 -26.69
CA GLY A 397 37.94 14.17 -26.86
C GLY A 397 38.42 14.37 -28.30
#